data_AF-A0A920NMH6-F1
#
_entry.id   AF-A0A920NMH6-F1
#
_cell.length_a   1.000
_cell.length_b   1.000
_cell.length_c   1.000
_cell.angle_alpha   90.00
_cell.angle_beta   90.00
_cell.angle_gamma   90.00
#
_symmetry.space_group_name_H-M   'P 1'
#
loop_
_entity.id
_entity.type
_entity.pdbx_description
1 polymer ?
#
loop_
_entity_poly.entity_id
_entity_poly.type
_entity_poly.pdbx_seq_one_letter_code
_entity_poly.pdbx_strand_id
1 'polypeptide(L)' 'MPFGTACCGIEFMAVLAARTDISRFGAEAIRFSPRQSDLLIVAGRISIKMMPVLIRIYEQMPDPNG' A
#
# COMPACT_ATOMS: atom_id res chain seq x y z
N MET A 1 -0.13 1.18 -3.69
CA MET A 1 0.13 2.19 -2.64
C MET A 1 0.34 1.55 -1.28
N PRO A 2 1.54 1.65 -0.69
CA PRO A 2 1.80 1.23 0.68
C PRO A 2 1.34 2.28 1.69
N PHE A 3 0.67 1.83 2.75
CA PHE A 3 0.22 2.66 3.87
C PHE A 3 0.76 2.10 5.19
N GLY A 4 2.01 2.47 5.50
CA GLY A 4 2.71 2.03 6.70
C GLY A 4 2.35 2.88 7.92
N THR A 5 1.60 2.32 8.86
CA THR A 5 1.17 3.02 10.08
C THR A 5 1.85 2.54 11.36
N ALA A 6 2.58 1.43 11.29
CA ALA A 6 3.26 0.82 12.43
C ALA A 6 4.48 -0.01 11.96
N CYS A 7 4.91 -0.98 12.78
CA CYS A 7 6.04 -1.88 12.49
C CYS A 7 5.89 -2.62 11.16
N CYS A 8 4.67 -2.98 10.74
CA CYS A 8 4.47 -3.66 9.46
C CYS A 8 4.90 -2.84 8.24
N GLY A 9 5.08 -1.53 8.37
CA GLY A 9 5.71 -0.70 7.34
C GLY A 9 7.16 -1.11 7.05
N ILE A 10 7.95 -1.47 8.08
CA ILE A 10 9.35 -1.90 7.88
C ILE A 10 9.43 -3.31 7.31
N GLU A 11 8.50 -4.18 7.70
CA GLU A 11 8.35 -5.52 7.15
C GLU A 11 8.01 -5.45 5.66
N PHE A 12 7.15 -4.52 5.26
CA PHE A 12 6.90 -4.24 3.85
C PHE A 12 8.17 -3.79 3.11
N MET A 13 9.00 -2.93 3.70
CA MET A 13 10.29 -2.54 3.08
C MET A 13 11.25 -3.73 2.95
N ALA A 14 11.22 -4.68 3.89
CA ALA A 14 11.99 -5.92 3.78
C ALA A 14 11.51 -6.78 2.61
N VAL A 15 10.20 -6.84 2.34
CA VAL A 15 9.63 -7.51 1.16
C VAL A 15 10.16 -6.90 -0.14
N LEU A 16 10.47 -5.60 -0.17
CA LEU A 16 11.07 -4.94 -1.33
C LEU A 16 12.57 -5.20 -1.50
N ALA A 17 13.24 -5.75 -0.48
CA ALA A 17 14.67 -6.02 -0.54
C ALA A 17 14.98 -7.24 -1.41
N ALA A 18 16.21 -7.31 -1.90
CA ALA A 18 16.69 -8.35 -2.83
C ALA A 18 16.42 -9.80 -2.37
N ARG A 19 16.31 -10.04 -1.05
CA ARG A 19 16.02 -11.36 -0.50
C ARG A 19 14.61 -11.86 -0.83
N THR A 20 13.65 -10.96 -0.91
CA THR A 20 12.21 -11.25 -1.03
C THR A 20 11.57 -10.43 -2.14
N ASP A 21 12.37 -10.02 -3.11
CA ASP A 21 12.04 -9.06 -4.17
C ASP A 21 10.65 -9.31 -4.81
N ILE A 22 9.72 -8.42 -4.48
CA ILE A 22 8.34 -8.47 -4.98
C ILE A 22 8.24 -8.20 -6.48
N SER A 23 9.28 -7.61 -7.08
CA SER A 23 9.38 -7.34 -8.53
C SER A 23 9.27 -8.62 -9.35
N ARG A 24 9.62 -9.77 -8.77
CA ARG A 24 9.49 -11.09 -9.40
C ARG A 24 8.04 -11.46 -9.74
N PHE A 25 7.08 -10.80 -9.11
CA PHE A 25 5.64 -11.02 -9.31
C PHE A 25 4.98 -9.92 -10.15
N GLY A 26 5.75 -9.03 -10.77
CA GLY A 26 5.21 -7.89 -11.53
C GLY A 26 4.64 -6.77 -10.63
N ALA A 27 5.05 -6.75 -9.35
CA ALA A 27 4.61 -5.77 -8.36
C ALA A 27 5.71 -4.75 -8.01
N GLU A 28 6.68 -4.53 -8.91
CA GLU A 28 7.80 -3.60 -8.75
C GLU A 28 7.37 -2.13 -8.71
N ALA A 29 6.20 -1.84 -9.28
CA ALA A 29 5.67 -0.50 -9.44
C ALA A 29 5.03 0.02 -8.14
N ILE A 30 5.84 0.40 -7.16
CA ILE A 30 5.33 1.06 -5.96
C ILE A 30 4.93 2.49 -6.29
N ARG A 31 3.63 2.69 -6.44
CA ARG A 31 3.03 4.00 -6.67
C ARG A 31 2.61 4.61 -5.32
N PHE A 32 2.99 5.87 -5.12
CA PHE A 32 2.63 6.67 -3.94
C PHE A 32 1.45 7.61 -4.21
N SER A 33 0.95 7.63 -5.44
CA SER A 33 -0.30 8.28 -5.81
C SER A 33 -1.44 7.25 -5.78
N PRO A 34 -2.53 7.49 -5.03
CA PRO A 34 -3.71 6.60 -5.03
C PRO A 34 -4.30 6.44 -6.43
N ARG A 35 -4.33 7.50 -7.23
CA ARG A 35 -4.93 7.53 -8.58
C ARG A 35 -4.20 6.67 -9.62
N GLN A 36 -2.98 6.25 -9.32
CA GLN A 36 -2.14 5.43 -10.20
C GLN A 36 -1.86 4.05 -9.60
N SER A 37 -2.50 3.72 -8.47
CA SER A 37 -2.26 2.47 -7.75
C SER A 37 -3.45 1.53 -7.95
N ASP A 38 -3.16 0.27 -8.25
CA ASP A 38 -4.20 -0.76 -8.39
C ASP A 38 -4.55 -1.42 -7.05
N LEU A 39 -3.64 -1.35 -6.06
CA LEU A 39 -3.81 -1.96 -4.74
C LEU A 39 -3.39 -1.00 -3.60
N LEU A 40 -4.15 -1.02 -2.50
CA LEU A 40 -3.82 -0.37 -1.23
C LEU A 40 -3.38 -1.40 -0.20
N ILE A 41 -2.16 -1.27 0.32
CA ILE A 41 -1.60 -2.18 1.33
C ILE A 41 -1.59 -1.46 2.68
N VAL A 42 -2.44 -1.90 3.61
CA VAL A 42 -2.50 -1.37 4.98
C VAL A 42 -1.53 -2.11 5.87
N ALA A 43 -0.33 -1.55 6.04
CA ALA A 43 0.78 -2.17 6.76
C ALA A 43 0.88 -1.65 8.20
N GLY A 44 -0.10 -2.02 9.03
CA GLY A 44 -0.10 -1.74 10.47
C GLY A 44 -1.49 -1.49 11.04
N ARG A 45 -1.54 -1.14 12.34
CA ARG A 45 -2.79 -0.80 13.02
C ARG A 45 -3.33 0.53 12.49
N ILE A 46 -4.63 0.61 12.23
CA ILE A 46 -5.34 1.86 11.95
C ILE A 46 -6.01 2.37 13.23
N SER A 47 -5.72 3.61 13.62
CA SER A 47 -6.44 4.29 14.70
C SER A 47 -7.78 4.81 14.18
N ILE A 48 -8.77 4.97 15.09
CA ILE A 48 -10.08 5.53 14.73
C ILE A 48 -9.94 6.90 14.04
N LYS A 49 -8.99 7.72 14.51
CA LYS A 49 -8.68 9.02 13.92
C LYS A 49 -8.15 8.93 12.48
N MET A 50 -7.50 7.82 12.12
CA MET A 50 -6.93 7.60 10.78
C MET A 50 -7.92 6.98 9.79
N MET A 51 -9.00 6.37 10.28
CA MET A 51 -10.05 5.76 9.46
C MET A 51 -10.59 6.67 8.32
N PRO A 52 -10.97 7.94 8.57
CA PRO A 52 -11.48 8.80 7.48
C PRO A 52 -10.43 9.13 6.42
N VAL A 53 -9.14 9.13 6.76
CA VAL A 53 -8.06 9.34 5.79
C VAL A 53 -7.89 8.11 4.91
N LEU A 54 -7.94 6.92 5.50
CA LEU A 54 -7.83 5.66 4.76
C LEU A 54 -8.96 5.51 3.74
N ILE A 55 -10.20 5.80 4.13
CA ILE A 55 -11.37 5.74 3.25
C ILE A 55 -11.19 6.70 2.07
N ARG A 56 -10.79 7.95 2.31
CA ARG A 56 -10.55 8.93 1.24
C ARG A 56 -9.46 8.50 0.26
N ILE A 57 -8.40 7.85 0.75
CA ILE A 57 -7.33 7.33 -0.10
C ILE A 57 -7.88 6.22 -1.00
N TYR A 58 -8.64 5.29 -0.43
CA TYR A 58 -9.26 4.18 -1.16
C TYR A 58 -10.24 4.68 -2.22
N GLU A 59 -11.11 5.64 -1.88
CA GLU A 59 -12.07 6.25 -2.82
C GLU A 59 -11.40 7.02 -3.98
N GLN A 60 -10.14 7.44 -3.82
CA GLN A 60 -9.38 8.11 -4.87
C GLN A 60 -8.67 7.14 -5.82
N MET A 61 -8.67 5.85 -5.51
CA MET A 61 -8.10 4.83 -6.39
C MET A 61 -9.01 4.58 -7.59
N PRO A 62 -8.44 4.28 -8.77
CA PRO A 62 -9.23 3.81 -9.89
C PRO A 62 -9.98 2.52 -9.49
N ASP A 63 -11.24 2.43 -9.91
CA ASP A 63 -12.09 1.28 -9.65
C ASP A 63 -11.44 0.01 -10.25
N PRO A 64 -11.28 -1.09 -9.49
CA PRO A 64 -10.65 -2.32 -9.98
C PRO A 64 -11.43 -3.06 -11.07
N ASN A 65 -12.58 -2.54 -11.53
CA ASN A 65 -13.42 -3.15 -12.56
C ASN A 65 -12.76 -3.16 -13.94
N GLY A 66 -12.06 -4.26 -14.21
CA GLY A 66 -12.12 -4.96 -15.50
C GLY A 66 -13.07 -6.14 -15.40
#